data_AF-A0A1D2QLD7-F1
#
_entry.id   AF-A0A1D2QLD7-F1
#
_cell.length_a   1.000
_cell.length_b   1.000
_cell.length_c   1.000
_cell.angle_alpha   90.00
_cell.angle_beta   90.00
_cell.angle_gamma   90.00
#
_symmetry.space_group_name_H-M   'P 1'
#
loop_
_entity.id
_entity.type
_entity.pdbx_description
1 polymer ?
#
loop_
_entity_poly.entity_id
_entity_poly.type
_entity_poly.pdbx_seq_one_letter_code
_entity_poly.pdbx_strand_id
1 'polypeptide(L)'
;MSQIASKPKTYPFTIRFTAEQKALLKSKASDLPLGEYMRRSLLNEPIEAIDLPKDQVKLVASWVLGGIGQSRYAEHLGSIAQSAQQGLVILSPEESAVVIQACADISAIRHKLMRVLGHRKAANDY
;
A
#
# COMPACT_ATOMS: atom_id res chain seq x y z
N MET A 1 -22.78 -37.46 20.26
CA MET A 1 -21.86 -36.99 21.32
C MET A 1 -20.57 -36.54 20.67
N SER A 2 -20.43 -35.25 20.38
CA SER A 2 -19.21 -34.71 19.73
C SER A 2 -18.16 -34.39 20.79
N GLN A 3 -17.02 -35.07 20.74
CA GLN A 3 -15.88 -34.82 21.63
C GLN A 3 -15.24 -33.47 21.28
N ILE A 4 -15.20 -32.57 22.25
CA ILE A 4 -14.44 -31.32 22.16
C ILE A 4 -12.97 -31.67 22.45
N ALA A 5 -12.14 -31.70 21.42
CA ALA A 5 -10.69 -31.89 21.58
C ALA A 5 -10.11 -30.81 22.50
N SER A 6 -9.48 -31.20 23.61
CA SER A 6 -8.88 -30.27 24.56
C SER A 6 -7.66 -29.59 23.94
N LYS A 7 -7.54 -28.27 24.11
CA LYS A 7 -6.38 -27.49 23.65
C LYS A 7 -5.08 -28.07 24.25
N PRO A 8 -4.00 -28.24 23.45
CA PRO A 8 -2.75 -28.80 23.95
C PRO A 8 -2.17 -27.93 25.08
N LYS A 9 -1.64 -28.60 26.11
CA LYS A 9 -1.02 -27.95 27.26
C LYS A 9 0.28 -27.27 26.82
N THR A 10 0.39 -25.97 27.09
CA THR A 10 1.61 -25.19 26.83
C THR A 10 2.41 -25.01 28.13
N TYR A 11 3.74 -24.92 27.99
CA TYR A 11 4.67 -24.71 29.11
C TYR A 11 5.47 -23.43 28.86
N PRO A 12 5.73 -22.60 29.90
CA PRO A 12 6.53 -21.39 29.74
C PRO A 12 8.00 -21.73 29.45
N PHE A 13 8.63 -20.93 28.59
CA PHE A 13 10.06 -21.00 28.30
C PHE A 13 10.72 -19.64 28.57
N THR A 14 11.70 -19.59 29.47
CA THR A 14 12.38 -18.35 29.87
C THR A 14 13.76 -18.28 29.25
N ILE A 15 14.02 -17.20 28.50
CA ILE A 15 15.33 -16.88 27.92
C ILE A 15 15.74 -15.49 28.40
N ARG A 16 17.02 -15.32 28.76
CA ARG A 16 17.57 -14.01 29.11
C ARG A 16 18.07 -13.30 27.84
N PHE A 17 17.71 -12.03 27.70
CA PHE A 17 18.17 -11.16 26.62
C PHE A 17 18.76 -9.88 27.19
N THR A 18 19.78 -9.34 26.53
CA THR A 18 20.18 -7.95 26.72
C THR A 18 19.16 -7.01 26.10
N ALA A 19 19.21 -5.71 26.45
CA ALA A 19 18.30 -4.71 25.87
C ALA A 19 18.42 -4.63 24.34
N GLU A 20 19.65 -4.70 23.81
CA GLU A 20 19.94 -4.69 22.38
C GLU A 20 19.37 -5.92 21.66
N GLN A 21 19.57 -7.12 22.23
CA GLN A 21 19.04 -8.36 21.67
C GLN A 21 17.51 -8.35 21.63
N LYS A 22 16.87 -7.82 22.68
CA LYS A 22 15.42 -7.69 22.74
C LYS A 22 14.89 -6.71 21.70
N ALA A 23 15.59 -5.59 21.49
CA ALA A 23 15.24 -4.61 20.46
C ALA A 23 15.36 -5.21 19.04
N LEU A 24 16.44 -5.93 18.77
CA LEU A 24 16.66 -6.63 17.50
C LEU A 24 15.55 -7.65 17.22
N LEU A 25 15.19 -8.47 18.21
CA LEU A 25 14.12 -9.47 18.06
C LEU A 25 12.75 -8.81 17.85
N LYS A 26 12.47 -7.70 18.53
CA LYS A 26 11.22 -6.94 18.33
C LYS A 26 11.15 -6.34 16.93
N SER A 27 12.27 -5.83 16.40
CA SER A 27 12.34 -5.33 15.02
C SER A 27 12.13 -6.44 13.98
N LYS A 28 12.62 -7.65 14.23
CA LYS A 28 12.41 -8.80 13.33
C LYS A 28 11.00 -9.39 13.41
N ALA A 29 10.37 -9.29 14.58
CA ALA A 29 9.00 -9.78 14.79
C ALA A 29 7.94 -8.93 14.07
N SER A 30 8.25 -7.67 13.73
CA SER A 30 7.30 -6.72 13.13
C SER A 30 5.99 -6.67 13.92
N ASP A 31 4.90 -7.21 13.37
CA ASP A 31 3.55 -7.20 13.97
C ASP A 31 3.24 -8.45 14.81
N LEU A 32 4.12 -9.46 14.84
CA LEU A 32 3.92 -10.68 15.63
C LEU A 32 4.28 -10.44 17.11
N PRO A 33 3.51 -11.03 18.05
CA PRO A 33 3.94 -11.11 19.44
C PRO A 33 5.31 -11.80 19.53
N LEU A 34 6.24 -11.20 20.29
CA LEU A 34 7.63 -11.67 20.39
C LEU A 34 7.73 -13.18 20.71
N GLY A 35 6.86 -13.69 21.60
CA GLY A 35 6.81 -15.11 21.95
C GLY A 35 6.40 -16.01 20.79
N GLU A 36 5.47 -15.57 19.95
CA GLU A 36 5.01 -16.32 18.78
C GLU A 36 6.07 -16.30 17.67
N TYR A 37 6.68 -15.13 17.42
CA TYR A 37 7.82 -15.02 16.50
C TYR A 37 8.98 -15.94 16.91
N MET A 38 9.34 -15.96 18.20
CA MET A 38 10.41 -16.83 18.71
C MET A 38 10.05 -18.31 18.60
N ARG A 39 8.82 -18.70 18.95
CA ARG A 39 8.35 -20.08 18.84
C ARG A 39 8.44 -20.58 17.39
N ARG A 40 7.93 -19.79 16.44
CA ARG A 40 7.98 -20.13 15.02
C ARG A 40 9.39 -20.18 14.47
N SER A 41 10.22 -19.20 14.84
CA SER A 41 11.63 -19.16 14.42
C SER A 41 12.43 -20.37 14.96
N LEU A 42 12.18 -20.78 16.21
CA LEU A 42 12.87 -21.93 16.83
C LEU A 42 12.40 -23.28 16.27
N LEU A 43 11.13 -23.37 15.85
CA LEU A 43 10.53 -24.59 15.31
C LEU A 43 10.57 -24.66 13.77
N ASN A 44 11.20 -23.68 13.11
CA ASN A 44 11.19 -23.51 11.64
C ASN A 44 9.77 -23.52 11.05
N GLU A 45 8.79 -22.99 11.78
CA GLU A 45 7.43 -22.82 11.28
C GLU A 45 7.36 -21.59 10.35
N PRO A 46 6.50 -21.61 9.32
CA PRO A 46 6.33 -20.49 8.44
C PRO A 46 5.88 -19.25 9.23
N ILE A 47 6.68 -18.20 9.13
CA ILE A 47 6.30 -16.86 9.57
C ILE A 47 5.52 -16.25 8.42
N GLU A 48 4.20 -16.50 8.40
CA GLU A 48 3.31 -15.80 7.48
C GLU A 48 3.44 -14.30 7.77
N ALA A 49 3.85 -13.54 6.76
CA ALA A 49 3.80 -12.10 6.83
C ALA A 49 2.34 -11.72 7.13
N ILE A 50 2.12 -11.08 8.29
CA ILE A 50 0.80 -10.52 8.57
C ILE A 50 0.61 -9.45 7.51
N ASP A 51 -0.31 -9.69 6.57
CA ASP A 51 -0.77 -8.68 5.63
C ASP A 51 -1.05 -7.40 6.42
N LEU A 52 -0.50 -6.25 5.97
CA LEU A 52 -0.84 -4.96 6.56
C LEU A 52 -2.36 -4.93 6.76
N PRO A 53 -2.88 -4.48 7.91
CA PRO A 53 -4.31 -4.44 8.15
C PRO A 53 -4.97 -3.82 6.93
N LYS A 54 -5.92 -4.51 6.29
CA LYS A 54 -6.54 -4.08 5.02
C LYS A 54 -7.04 -2.62 5.08
N ASP A 55 -7.32 -2.14 6.30
CA ASP A 55 -7.70 -0.78 6.62
C ASP A 55 -6.56 0.26 6.47
N GLN A 56 -5.31 -0.09 6.79
CA GLN A 56 -4.16 0.80 6.58
C GLN A 56 -3.85 1.00 5.10
N VAL A 57 -3.92 -0.07 4.29
CA VAL A 57 -3.71 0.01 2.84
C VAL A 57 -4.78 0.91 2.18
N LYS A 58 -6.04 0.74 2.59
CA LYS A 58 -7.14 1.62 2.14
C LYS A 58 -6.96 3.06 2.63
N LEU A 59 -6.51 3.26 3.86
CA LEU A 59 -6.26 4.60 4.40
C LEU A 59 -5.20 5.34 3.58
N VAL A 60 -4.04 4.72 3.34
CA VAL A 60 -2.97 5.29 2.52
C VAL A 60 -3.46 5.55 1.09
N ALA A 61 -4.15 4.58 0.48
CA ALA A 61 -4.69 4.76 -0.86
C ALA A 61 -5.71 5.92 -0.95
N SER A 62 -6.54 6.10 0.07
CA SER A 62 -7.51 7.20 0.15
C SER A 62 -6.84 8.56 0.29
N TRP A 63 -5.77 8.63 1.09
CA TRP A 63 -5.01 9.86 1.31
C TRP A 63 -4.28 10.30 0.04
N VAL A 64 -3.59 9.36 -0.63
CA VAL A 64 -2.90 9.64 -1.90
C VAL A 64 -3.91 10.06 -2.98
N LEU A 65 -5.04 9.35 -3.10
CA LEU A 65 -6.08 9.70 -4.07
C LEU A 65 -6.69 11.08 -3.80
N GLY A 66 -6.93 11.43 -2.53
CA GLY A 66 -7.38 12.75 -2.11
C GLY A 66 -6.38 13.85 -2.45
N GLY A 67 -5.08 13.62 -2.20
CA GLY A 67 -4.02 14.56 -2.56
C GLY A 67 -3.93 14.81 -4.06
N ILE A 68 -4.06 13.77 -4.88
CA ILE A 68 -4.14 13.92 -6.35
C ILE A 68 -5.35 14.77 -6.75
N GLY A 69 -6.51 14.56 -6.12
CA GLY A 69 -7.71 15.38 -6.36
C GLY A 69 -7.52 16.85 -5.98
N GLN A 70 -6.91 17.13 -4.82
CA GLN A 70 -6.64 18.49 -4.35
C GLN A 70 -5.60 19.24 -5.16
N SER A 71 -4.65 18.54 -5.80
CA SER A 71 -3.60 19.16 -6.61
C SER A 71 -4.12 19.91 -7.85
N ARG A 72 -5.38 19.67 -8.25
CA ARG A 72 -6.01 20.24 -9.46
C ARG A 72 -5.15 20.07 -10.72
N TYR A 73 -4.31 19.03 -10.79
CA TYR A 73 -3.37 18.82 -11.89
C TYR A 73 -4.04 18.80 -13.27
N ALA A 74 -5.26 18.24 -13.36
CA ALA A 74 -6.02 18.20 -14.60
C ALA A 74 -6.40 19.61 -15.10
N GLU A 75 -6.72 20.52 -14.17
CA GLU A 75 -7.02 21.92 -14.52
C GLU A 75 -5.76 22.65 -14.98
N HIS A 76 -4.63 22.48 -14.28
CA HIS A 76 -3.35 23.06 -14.67
C HIS A 76 -2.91 22.58 -16.07
N LEU A 77 -3.06 21.28 -16.35
CA LEU A 77 -2.76 20.72 -17.66
C LEU A 77 -3.72 21.25 -18.74
N GLY A 78 -4.98 21.47 -18.40
CA GLY A 78 -5.95 22.12 -19.28
C GLY A 78 -5.52 23.54 -19.66
N SER A 79 -5.05 24.34 -18.69
CA SER A 79 -4.50 25.67 -18.96
C SER A 79 -3.25 25.62 -19.85
N ILE A 80 -2.33 24.68 -19.62
CA ILE A 80 -1.15 24.49 -20.47
C ILE A 80 -1.57 24.13 -21.91
N ALA A 81 -2.52 23.21 -22.07
CA ALA A 81 -3.04 22.84 -23.38
C ALA A 81 -3.69 24.02 -24.10
N GLN A 82 -4.44 24.85 -23.39
CA GLN A 82 -5.05 26.07 -23.94
C GLN A 82 -3.97 27.09 -24.36
N SER A 83 -2.95 27.32 -23.54
CA SER A 83 -1.82 28.18 -23.88
C SER A 83 -1.04 27.65 -25.09
N ALA A 84 -0.87 26.34 -25.21
CA ALA A 84 -0.24 25.71 -26.37
C ALA A 84 -1.06 25.90 -27.65
N GLN A 85 -2.39 25.73 -27.58
CA GLN A 85 -3.30 25.99 -28.72
C GLN A 85 -3.28 27.45 -29.18
N GLN A 86 -3.06 28.39 -28.25
CA GLN A 86 -2.91 29.81 -28.53
C GLN A 86 -1.51 30.19 -29.04
N GLY A 87 -0.60 29.23 -29.14
CA GLY A 87 0.80 29.46 -29.54
C GLY A 87 1.64 30.16 -28.47
N LEU A 88 1.15 30.27 -27.23
CA LEU A 88 1.89 30.86 -26.10
C LEU A 88 2.91 29.88 -25.51
N VAL A 89 2.73 28.59 -25.77
CA VAL A 89 3.66 27.53 -25.38
C VAL A 89 3.97 26.72 -26.63
N ILE A 90 5.26 26.63 -26.98
CA ILE A 90 5.75 25.79 -28.08
C ILE A 90 6.39 24.58 -27.43
N LEU A 91 5.78 23.42 -27.65
CA LEU A 91 6.36 22.13 -27.29
C LEU A 91 6.80 21.44 -28.57
N SER A 92 7.99 20.86 -28.56
CA SER A 92 8.37 19.88 -29.57
C SER A 92 7.46 18.64 -29.50
N PRO A 93 7.41 17.83 -30.57
CA PRO A 93 6.70 16.55 -30.54
C PRO A 93 7.18 15.62 -29.42
N GLU A 94 8.47 15.65 -29.08
CA GLU A 94 9.06 14.85 -28.02
C GLU A 94 8.59 15.31 -26.63
N GLU A 95 8.64 16.60 -26.33
CA GLU A 95 8.14 17.16 -25.08
C GLU A 95 6.64 16.94 -24.91
N SER A 96 5.88 17.05 -26.00
CA SER A 96 4.44 16.74 -26.01
C SER A 96 4.18 15.28 -25.65
N ALA A 97 4.96 14.35 -26.19
CA ALA A 97 4.86 12.93 -25.87
C ALA A 97 5.17 12.66 -24.39
N VAL A 98 6.18 13.33 -23.82
CA VAL A 98 6.52 13.22 -22.39
C VAL A 98 5.36 13.69 -21.50
N VAL A 99 4.74 14.82 -21.82
CA VAL A 99 3.59 15.34 -21.06
C VAL A 99 2.40 14.39 -21.15
N ILE A 100 2.10 13.88 -22.35
CA ILE A 100 0.99 12.91 -22.55
C ILE A 100 1.25 11.63 -21.75
N GLN A 101 2.48 11.12 -21.76
CA GLN A 101 2.86 9.94 -21.00
C GLN A 101 2.70 10.17 -19.49
N ALA A 102 3.16 11.31 -18.97
CA ALA A 102 2.97 11.66 -17.57
C ALA A 102 1.48 11.72 -17.17
N CYS A 103 0.62 12.27 -18.04
CA CYS A 103 -0.83 12.26 -17.82
C CYS A 103 -1.39 10.84 -17.76
N ALA A 104 -0.94 9.96 -18.66
CA ALA A 104 -1.36 8.57 -18.71
C ALA A 104 -0.94 7.82 -17.44
N ASP A 105 0.29 8.04 -16.95
CA ASP A 105 0.81 7.42 -15.74
C ASP A 105 0.03 7.84 -14.50
N ILE A 106 -0.27 9.14 -14.35
CA ILE A 106 -1.11 9.65 -13.24
C ILE A 106 -2.52 9.04 -13.29
N SER A 107 -3.11 8.94 -14.49
CA SER A 107 -4.42 8.30 -14.68
C SER A 107 -4.39 6.82 -14.29
N ALA A 108 -3.33 6.11 -14.66
CA ALA A 108 -3.13 4.70 -14.29
C ALA A 108 -2.97 4.53 -12.77
N ILE A 109 -2.17 5.39 -12.11
CA ILE A 109 -2.03 5.40 -10.64
C ILE A 109 -3.40 5.62 -9.99
N ARG A 110 -4.15 6.63 -10.44
CA ARG A 110 -5.50 6.93 -9.93
C ARG A 110 -6.43 5.72 -10.04
N HIS A 111 -6.45 5.04 -11.18
CA HIS A 111 -7.26 3.83 -11.36
C HIS A 111 -6.85 2.68 -10.45
N LYS A 112 -5.54 2.48 -10.24
CA LYS A 112 -5.05 1.46 -9.29
C LYS A 112 -5.50 1.77 -7.86
N LEU A 113 -5.40 3.03 -7.42
CA LEU A 113 -5.86 3.46 -6.10
C LEU A 113 -7.37 3.27 -5.93
N MET A 114 -8.17 3.65 -6.94
CA MET A 114 -9.63 3.43 -6.90
C MET A 114 -10.00 1.95 -6.77
N ARG A 115 -9.27 1.04 -7.44
CA ARG A 115 -9.48 -0.41 -7.31
C ARG A 115 -9.18 -0.90 -5.89
N VAL A 116 -8.08 -0.42 -5.28
CA VAL A 116 -7.71 -0.75 -3.89
C VAL A 116 -8.80 -0.31 -2.90
N LEU A 117 -9.45 0.83 -3.18
CA LEU A 117 -10.53 1.37 -2.35
C LEU A 117 -11.89 0.70 -2.59
N GLY A 118 -12.01 -0.20 -3.56
CA GLY A 118 -13.28 -0.88 -3.87
C GLY A 118 -14.23 -0.06 -4.76
N HIS A 119 -13.78 1.06 -5.31
CA HIS A 119 -14.53 1.78 -6.33
C HIS A 119 -14.39 1.05 -7.67
N ARG A 120 -15.33 0.15 -7.95
CA ARG A 120 -15.46 -0.48 -9.26
C ARG A 120 -16.14 0.55 -10.18
N LYS A 121 -15.41 1.13 -11.15
CA LYS A 121 -16.08 1.79 -12.27
C LYS A 121 -16.87 0.69 -12.98
N ALA A 122 -18.20 0.80 -12.97
CA ALA A 122 -19.03 -0.11 -13.76
C ALA A 122 -18.52 -0.05 -15.20
N ALA A 123 -18.16 -1.20 -15.75
CA ALA A 123 -17.82 -1.32 -17.15
C ALA A 123 -19.11 -1.26 -17.97
N ASN A 124 -19.81 -0.12 -17.95
CA ASN A 124 -20.87 0.23 -18.88
C ASN A 124 -21.24 1.70 -18.67
N ASP A 125 -20.76 2.57 -19.55
CA ASP A 125 -21.34 3.88 -19.86
C ASP A 125 -20.61 4.38 -21.11
N TYR A 126 -21.05 3.85 -22.26
CA TYR A 126 -20.90 4.38 -23.61
C TYR A 126 -22.25 4.21 -24.31
#